data_AF-A0A928YEG0-F1
#
_entry.id   AF-A0A928YEG0-F1
#
_cell.length_a   1.000
_cell.length_b   1.000
_cell.length_c   1.000
_cell.angle_alpha   90.00
_cell.angle_beta   90.00
_cell.angle_gamma   90.00
#
_symmetry.space_group_name_H-M   'P 1'
#
loop_
_entity.id
_entity.type
_entity.pdbx_description
1 polymer ?
#
loop_
_entity_poly.entity_id
_entity_poly.type
_entity_poly.pdbx_seq_one_letter_code
_entity_poly.pdbx_strand_id
1 'polypeptide(L)'
;MQTQLKDVAVLESRAYLDIAVVNELWNQWQLDQAFDYDVTAGALPTNMIAKILTINRCTDPCSHYSIPHWAKKSALEDILKIDLSGLNDDKIYYELDKIHKNKISIENHLLTKPSGNVRNPINLSTTT
;
A
#
# COMPACT_ATOMS: atom_id res chain seq x y z
N MET A 1 -36.21 16.55 -4.38
CA MET A 1 -35.41 17.16 -3.29
C MET A 1 -34.05 17.46 -3.90
N GLN A 2 -33.70 18.72 -4.13
CA GLN A 2 -32.39 19.11 -4.67
C GLN A 2 -31.48 19.46 -3.49
N THR A 3 -30.44 18.66 -3.27
CA THR A 3 -29.38 18.96 -2.30
C THR A 3 -28.53 20.10 -2.84
N GLN A 4 -28.40 21.21 -2.11
CA GLN A 4 -27.50 22.30 -2.48
C GLN A 4 -26.13 22.06 -1.83
N LEU A 5 -25.05 22.57 -2.43
CA LEU A 5 -23.68 22.38 -1.90
C LEU A 5 -23.52 22.90 -0.46
N LYS A 6 -24.30 23.91 -0.07
CA LYS A 6 -24.36 24.44 1.31
C LYS A 6 -24.95 23.46 2.33
N ASP A 7 -25.66 22.43 1.86
CA ASP A 7 -26.25 21.38 2.68
C ASP A 7 -25.29 20.19 2.85
N VAL A 8 -24.10 20.24 2.21
CA VAL A 8 -23.03 19.23 2.32
C VAL A 8 -22.06 19.65 3.41
N ALA A 9 -21.98 18.86 4.49
CA ALA A 9 -20.98 19.01 5.53
C ALA A 9 -19.87 17.96 5.37
N VAL A 10 -18.61 18.38 5.52
CA VAL A 10 -17.48 17.44 5.60
C VAL A 10 -17.53 16.79 6.98
N LEU A 11 -17.83 15.49 7.02
CA LEU A 11 -17.88 14.72 8.25
C LEU A 11 -16.47 14.32 8.72
N GLU A 12 -15.59 13.97 7.78
CA GLU A 12 -14.25 13.52 8.06
C GLU A 12 -13.31 13.84 6.88
N SER A 13 -12.05 14.16 7.18
CA SER A 13 -10.99 14.38 6.20
C SER A 13 -9.82 13.47 6.52
N ARG A 14 -9.39 12.65 5.54
CA ARG A 14 -8.33 11.65 5.69
C ARG A 14 -7.30 11.84 4.58
N ALA A 15 -6.03 11.58 4.89
CA ALA A 15 -4.98 11.49 3.88
C ALA A 15 -5.31 10.34 2.91
N TYR A 16 -5.33 10.65 1.61
CA TYR A 16 -5.77 9.72 0.56
C TYR A 16 -4.78 9.67 -0.60
N LEU A 17 -4.48 10.81 -1.23
CA LEU A 17 -3.78 10.83 -2.52
C LEU A 17 -2.37 10.24 -2.43
N ASP A 18 -1.63 10.64 -1.41
CA ASP A 18 -0.29 10.12 -1.10
C ASP A 18 -0.29 8.61 -0.85
N ILE A 19 -1.23 8.11 -0.05
CA ILE A 19 -1.42 6.67 0.20
C ILE A 19 -1.78 5.92 -1.09
N ALA A 20 -2.71 6.47 -1.88
CA ALA A 20 -3.16 5.87 -3.12
C ALA A 20 -2.03 5.78 -4.16
N VAL A 21 -1.18 6.81 -4.25
CA VAL A 21 -0.01 6.82 -5.13
C VAL A 21 0.99 5.73 -4.75
N VAL A 22 1.33 5.60 -3.46
CA VAL A 22 2.28 4.57 -3.02
C VAL A 22 1.69 3.16 -3.21
N ASN A 23 0.40 2.98 -2.92
CA ASN A 23 -0.31 1.73 -3.20
C ASN A 23 -0.27 1.36 -4.69
N GLU A 24 -0.47 2.33 -5.57
CA GLU A 24 -0.42 2.09 -7.02
C GLU A 24 1.00 1.76 -7.49
N LEU A 25 2.02 2.44 -6.98
CA LEU A 25 3.42 2.09 -7.28
C LEU A 25 3.75 0.66 -6.83
N TRP A 26 3.31 0.26 -5.63
CA TRP A 26 3.46 -1.11 -5.14
C TRP A 26 2.84 -2.13 -6.11
N ASN A 27 1.62 -1.86 -6.60
CA ASN A 27 0.92 -2.72 -7.54
C ASN A 27 1.60 -2.79 -8.91
N GLN A 28 2.03 -1.65 -9.45
CA GLN A 28 2.73 -1.58 -10.74
C GLN A 28 4.02 -2.39 -10.75
N TRP A 29 4.73 -2.39 -9.61
CA TRP A 29 5.96 -3.15 -9.43
C TRP A 29 5.70 -4.60 -9.02
N GLN A 30 4.43 -4.99 -8.81
CA GLN A 30 4.02 -6.34 -8.41
C GLN A 30 4.76 -6.83 -7.17
N LEU A 31 5.01 -5.94 -6.20
CA LEU A 31 5.83 -6.25 -5.02
C LEU A 31 5.19 -7.31 -4.11
N ASP A 32 3.90 -7.58 -4.26
CA ASP A 32 3.24 -8.71 -3.60
C ASP A 32 3.85 -10.07 -3.94
N GLN A 33 4.50 -10.18 -5.10
CA GLN A 33 5.14 -11.41 -5.58
C GLN A 33 6.60 -11.55 -5.14
N ALA A 34 7.13 -10.58 -4.40
CA ALA A 34 8.54 -10.51 -4.02
C ALA A 34 8.89 -11.32 -2.75
N PHE A 35 8.00 -12.22 -2.31
CA PHE A 35 8.10 -12.95 -1.06
C PHE A 35 7.97 -14.45 -1.30
N ASP A 36 9.06 -15.19 -1.07
CA ASP A 36 9.18 -16.64 -1.37
C ASP A 36 9.36 -17.50 -0.11
N TYR A 37 9.66 -16.91 1.05
CA TYR A 37 10.09 -17.63 2.25
C TYR A 37 9.24 -17.27 3.48
N ASP A 38 8.76 -18.27 4.23
CA ASP A 38 8.07 -18.07 5.52
C ASP A 38 6.91 -17.04 5.46
N VAL A 39 6.18 -17.03 4.34
CA VAL A 39 5.09 -16.09 4.09
C VAL A 39 3.86 -16.51 4.89
N THR A 40 3.40 -15.63 5.78
CA THR A 40 2.12 -15.81 6.48
C THR A 40 0.96 -15.65 5.50
N ALA A 41 0.00 -16.56 5.55
CA ALA A 41 -1.28 -16.44 4.85
C ALA A 41 -2.38 -15.83 5.76
N GLY A 42 -3.56 -15.57 5.20
CA GLY A 42 -4.72 -15.08 5.94
C GLY A 42 -5.12 -13.65 5.56
N ALA A 43 -5.80 -12.94 6.46
CA ALA A 43 -6.32 -11.60 6.20
C ALA A 43 -5.22 -10.53 6.11
N LEU A 44 -4.15 -10.67 6.90
CA LEU A 44 -2.97 -9.80 6.88
C LEU A 44 -1.72 -10.66 6.60
N PRO A 45 -1.51 -11.06 5.33
CA PRO A 45 -0.33 -11.82 4.93
C PRO A 45 0.94 -10.95 4.98
N THR A 46 2.11 -11.60 4.90
CA THR A 46 3.42 -10.91 5.04
C THR A 46 3.60 -9.77 4.03
N ASN A 47 3.25 -10.00 2.77
CA ASN A 47 3.33 -8.99 1.72
C ASN A 47 2.40 -7.80 1.99
N MET A 48 1.22 -8.05 2.58
CA MET A 48 0.29 -6.97 2.94
C MET A 48 0.82 -6.13 4.09
N ILE A 49 1.40 -6.75 5.14
CA ILE A 49 2.05 -5.98 6.20
C ILE A 49 3.23 -5.19 5.63
N ALA A 50 4.05 -5.78 4.77
CA ALA A 50 5.14 -5.07 4.11
C ALA A 50 4.62 -3.84 3.33
N LYS A 51 3.53 -4.00 2.57
CA LYS A 51 2.87 -2.92 1.84
C LYS A 51 2.42 -1.78 2.76
N ILE A 52 1.75 -2.11 3.87
CA ILE A 52 1.31 -1.14 4.88
C ILE A 52 2.50 -0.37 5.46
N LEU A 53 3.57 -1.07 5.83
CA LEU A 53 4.78 -0.46 6.38
C LEU A 53 5.47 0.46 5.36
N THR A 54 5.55 0.04 4.09
CA THR A 54 6.10 0.86 2.99
C THR A 54 5.26 2.12 2.78
N ILE A 55 3.94 2.01 2.74
CA ILE A 55 3.05 3.17 2.62
C ILE A 55 3.26 4.13 3.80
N ASN A 56 3.28 3.63 5.03
CA ASN A 56 3.53 4.47 6.21
C ASN A 56 4.86 5.21 6.06
N ARG A 57 5.93 4.50 5.67
CA ARG A 57 7.26 5.07 5.54
C ARG A 57 7.36 6.15 4.47
N CYS A 58 6.56 6.06 3.41
CA CYS A 58 6.52 7.03 2.32
C CYS A 58 5.62 8.25 2.59
N THR A 59 4.65 8.15 3.50
CA THR A 59 3.59 9.17 3.66
C THR A 59 3.65 9.89 5.00
N ASP A 60 3.65 9.14 6.11
CA ASP A 60 3.66 9.69 7.48
C ASP A 60 4.44 8.74 8.40
N PRO A 61 5.78 8.74 8.31
CA PRO A 61 6.62 7.77 8.99
C PRO A 61 6.50 7.89 10.51
N CYS A 62 6.05 6.82 11.16
CA CYS A 62 5.90 6.76 12.61
C CYS A 62 6.51 5.48 13.20
N SER A 63 6.47 5.33 14.53
CA SER A 63 6.95 4.09 15.16
C SER A 63 6.03 2.92 14.83
N HIS A 64 6.55 1.69 14.80
CA HIS A 64 5.73 0.49 14.55
C HIS A 64 4.54 0.38 15.52
N TYR A 65 4.75 0.77 16.77
CA TYR A 65 3.70 0.87 17.78
C TYR A 65 2.56 1.84 17.40
N SER A 66 2.88 2.91 16.68
CA SER A 66 1.90 3.94 16.28
C SER A 66 1.18 3.62 14.96
N ILE A 67 1.68 2.66 14.17
CA ILE A 67 1.12 2.32 12.85
C ILE A 67 -0.35 1.88 12.92
N PRO A 68 -0.80 1.03 13.87
CA PRO A 68 -2.21 0.68 13.99
C PRO A 68 -3.13 1.89 14.17
N HIS A 69 -2.67 2.90 14.92
CA HIS A 69 -3.41 4.14 15.15
C HIS A 69 -3.41 5.05 13.92
N TRP A 70 -2.26 5.18 13.26
CA TRP A 70 -2.14 5.90 11.99
C TRP A 70 -3.05 5.30 10.91
N ALA A 71 -3.08 3.97 10.79
CA ALA A 71 -3.91 3.25 9.84
C ALA A 71 -5.40 3.56 10.03
N LYS A 72 -5.89 3.59 11.28
CA LYS A 72 -7.28 3.93 11.62
C LYS A 72 -7.67 5.37 11.29
N LYS A 73 -6.70 6.30 11.26
CA LYS A 73 -6.93 7.73 10.98
C LYS A 73 -6.71 8.13 9.53
N SER A 74 -6.17 7.23 8.72
CA SER A 74 -5.94 7.45 7.29
C SER A 74 -7.01 6.76 6.44
N ALA A 75 -6.97 6.96 5.12
CA ALA A 75 -7.84 6.25 4.17
C ALA A 75 -7.29 4.85 3.78
N LEU A 76 -6.34 4.30 4.56
CA LEU A 76 -5.62 3.08 4.21
C LEU A 76 -6.56 1.88 4.04
N GLU A 77 -7.51 1.70 4.97
CA GLU A 77 -8.48 0.61 4.94
C GLU A 77 -9.34 0.66 3.67
N ASP A 78 -9.82 1.86 3.31
CA ASP A 78 -10.63 2.11 2.11
C ASP A 78 -9.84 1.86 0.81
N ILE A 79 -8.58 2.30 0.78
CA ILE A 79 -7.71 2.18 -0.39
C ILE A 79 -7.30 0.73 -0.62
N LEU A 80 -6.92 0.02 0.46
CA LEU A 80 -6.49 -1.37 0.37
C LEU A 80 -7.68 -2.35 0.28
N LYS A 81 -8.89 -1.93 0.67
CA LYS A 81 -10.12 -2.75 0.71
C LYS A 81 -9.94 -4.04 1.54
N ILE A 82 -9.30 -3.90 2.69
CA ILE A 82 -9.02 -5.01 3.63
C ILE A 82 -9.49 -4.64 5.03
N ASP A 83 -9.75 -5.65 5.86
CA ASP A 83 -9.97 -5.44 7.29
C ASP A 83 -8.64 -5.28 8.03
N LEU A 84 -8.47 -4.16 8.71
CA LEU A 84 -7.28 -3.85 9.52
C LEU A 84 -7.46 -4.15 11.01
N SER A 85 -8.56 -4.79 11.42
CA SER A 85 -8.81 -5.15 12.82
C SER A 85 -7.68 -5.97 13.47
N GLY A 86 -7.01 -6.82 12.67
CA GLY A 86 -5.85 -7.62 13.09
C GLY A 86 -4.50 -6.90 13.05
N LEU A 87 -4.45 -5.62 12.65
CA LEU A 87 -3.22 -4.84 12.60
C LEU A 87 -2.89 -4.31 14.00
N ASN A 88 -1.94 -4.95 14.67
CA ASN A 88 -1.38 -4.52 15.95
C ASN A 88 0.15 -4.61 15.92
N ASP A 89 0.81 -4.08 16.95
CA ASP A 89 2.25 -4.06 17.09
C ASP A 89 2.86 -5.47 17.12
N ASP A 90 2.27 -6.41 17.85
CA ASP A 90 2.72 -7.81 17.86
C ASP A 90 2.74 -8.43 16.45
N LYS A 91 1.66 -8.23 15.68
CA LYS A 91 1.57 -8.69 14.29
C LYS A 91 2.62 -8.01 13.41
N ILE A 92 2.85 -6.72 13.59
CA ILE A 92 3.87 -5.98 12.84
C ILE A 92 5.26 -6.54 13.13
N TYR A 93 5.63 -6.72 14.40
CA TYR A 93 6.93 -7.27 14.77
C TYR A 93 7.11 -8.72 14.30
N TYR A 94 6.06 -9.53 14.37
CA TYR A 94 6.06 -10.90 13.85
C TYR A 94 6.32 -10.94 12.34
N GLU A 95 5.66 -10.08 11.56
CA GLU A 95 5.86 -10.03 10.10
C GLU A 95 7.17 -9.36 9.70
N LEU A 96 7.71 -8.43 10.50
CA LEU A 96 9.02 -7.82 10.23
C LEU A 96 10.14 -8.85 10.15
N ASP A 97 10.13 -9.87 11.01
CA ASP A 97 11.09 -10.98 10.96
C ASP A 97 11.00 -11.74 9.62
N LYS A 98 9.77 -11.98 9.14
CA LYS A 98 9.50 -12.67 7.87
C LYS A 98 9.88 -11.82 6.66
N ILE A 99 9.57 -10.52 6.70
CA ILE A 99 10.01 -9.57 5.67
C ILE A 99 11.55 -9.58 5.59
N HIS A 100 12.23 -9.58 6.75
CA HIS A 100 13.69 -9.64 6.79
C HIS A 100 14.24 -10.92 6.15
N LYS A 101 13.64 -12.08 6.43
CA LYS A 101 14.00 -13.36 5.78
C LYS A 101 13.86 -13.33 4.27
N ASN A 102 12.90 -12.55 3.74
CA ASN A 102 12.68 -12.39 2.29
C ASN A 102 13.60 -11.37 1.62
N LYS A 103 14.54 -10.74 2.34
CA LYS A 103 15.41 -9.69 1.80
C LYS A 103 15.98 -10.00 0.42
N ILE A 104 16.58 -11.19 0.24
CA ILE A 104 17.19 -11.60 -1.03
C ILE A 104 16.15 -11.78 -2.15
N SER A 105 14.97 -12.34 -1.83
CA SER A 105 13.87 -12.48 -2.79
C SER A 105 13.38 -11.10 -3.25
N ILE A 106 13.20 -10.18 -2.31
CA ILE A 106 12.80 -8.79 -2.60
C ILE A 106 13.83 -8.08 -3.49
N GLU A 107 15.12 -8.16 -3.13
CA GLU A 107 16.20 -7.57 -3.94
C GLU A 107 16.23 -8.14 -5.36
N ASN A 108 16.11 -9.46 -5.50
CA ASN A 108 16.06 -10.11 -6.82
C ASN A 108 14.83 -9.70 -7.63
N HIS A 109 13.66 -9.60 -7.01
CA HIS A 109 12.43 -9.14 -7.68
C HIS A 109 12.62 -7.71 -8.22
N LEU A 110 13.16 -6.80 -7.40
CA LEU A 110 13.41 -5.41 -7.79
C LEU A 110 14.42 -5.29 -8.94
N LEU A 111 15.46 -6.13 -8.95
CA LEU A 111 16.49 -6.12 -10.01
C LEU A 111 16.00 -6.73 -11.33
N THR A 112 15.10 -7.72 -11.26
CA THR A 112 14.61 -8.44 -12.44
C THR A 112 13.36 -7.81 -13.06
N LYS A 113 12.66 -6.93 -12.34
CA LYS A 113 11.59 -6.08 -12.84
C LYS A 113 12.17 -4.67 -13.12
N PRO A 114 12.80 -4.42 -14.28
CA PRO A 114 13.10 -3.05 -14.66
C PRO A 114 11.79 -2.28 -14.66
N SER A 115 11.76 -1.19 -13.90
CA SER A 115 10.62 -0.30 -13.75
C SER A 115 10.26 0.31 -15.11
N GLY A 116 9.42 -0.38 -15.87
CA GLY A 116 8.96 0.08 -17.18
C GLY A 116 8.62 -1.03 -18.17
N ASN A 117 7.36 -1.45 -18.19
CA ASN A 117 6.68 -1.56 -19.47
C ASN A 117 6.10 -0.16 -19.76
N VAL A 118 6.95 0.76 -20.22
CA VAL A 118 6.50 2.02 -20.81
C VAL A 118 5.74 1.63 -22.08
N ARG A 119 4.45 1.34 -21.95
CA ARG A 119 3.57 1.15 -23.12
C ARG A 119 3.40 2.51 -23.81
N ASN A 120 4.28 2.68 -24.79
CA ASN A 120 4.14 3.37 -26.07
C ASN A 120 3.96 4.90 -26.08
N PRO A 121 4.64 5.59 -27.03
CA PRO A 121 4.38 6.99 -27.33
C PRO A 121 2.94 7.14 -27.82
N ILE A 122 2.42 8.32 -27.51
CA ILE A 122 1.20 8.93 -28.05
C ILE A 122 0.96 8.41 -29.48
N ASN A 123 -0.09 7.62 -29.65
CA ASN A 123 -0.60 7.27 -30.97
C ASN A 123 -1.27 8.54 -31.54
N LEU A 124 -0.47 9.44 -32.11
CA LEU A 124 -0.95 10.53 -32.96
C LEU A 124 -1.26 9.95 -34.34
N SER A 125 -2.26 9.09 -34.41
CA SER A 125 -3.08 8.96 -35.61
C SER A 125 -4.26 9.91 -35.46
N THR A 126 -3.98 11.21 -35.49
CA THR A 126 -4.97 12.21 -35.86
C THR A 126 -5.12 12.16 -37.37
N THR A 127 -6.26 11.64 -37.80
CA THR A 127 -7.14 12.27 -38.81
C THR A 127 -6.48 13.35 -39.66
N THR A 128 -6.20 13.05 -40.93
CA THR A 128 -6.77 13.69 -42.13
C THR A 128 -6.25 12.96 -43.37
#